data_AF-A0A7S2PFE8-F1
#
_entry.id   AF-A0A7S2PFE8-F1
#
_cell.length_a   1.000
_cell.length_b   1.000
_cell.length_c   1.000
_cell.angle_alpha   90.00
_cell.angle_beta   90.00
_cell.angle_gamma   90.00
#
_symmetry.space_group_name_H-M   'P 1'
#
loop_
_entity.id
_entity.type
_entity.pdbx_description
1 polymer ?
#
loop_
_entity_poly.entity_id
_entity_poly.type
_entity_poly.pdbx_seq_one_letter_code
_entity_poly.pdbx_strand_id
1 'polypeptide(L)'
;RCVLFSNRSAAFARLKNWPAALQDAESAVAAKEDFPKAHCRRGMALLGSGLNEDAYVAFARALALEPNDPVALKGRQACISLLPLWSSQRAARWQRRRFGADLARPSGSTKVYAVSDVHFDHKCNEDWAHRIDDFKFREDVLVVAGNMCDTANGLRRALTTLRSKFRRVFYVPGNHEHWVHPSESAKFPDSFTKLMRVLEICDELDVDVHPAAVCRDVFIVPLLSWYTAEFDEDDPFPDPLGKVDQHCRWPIPDTQVWKYMMKLNSAHVSHLYHGTVISCSHFLPRRTLPFSDHFKAAKSMGCARLDEQVRELKGSRRAHVYGHSHRRHVETTDGVMYVNHYHGEDGGKTERAPLLLIYDGRGLISRTEDICDGAPVQRV
;
A
#
# COMPACT_ATOMS: atom_id res chain seq x y z
N ARG A 1 -24.75 -10.14 -35.53
CA ARG A 1 -25.33 -10.79 -34.33
C ARG A 1 -24.96 -10.08 -33.03
N CYS A 2 -23.69 -9.70 -32.79
CA CYS A 2 -23.26 -8.94 -31.59
C CYS A 2 -24.06 -7.64 -31.32
N VAL A 3 -24.36 -6.87 -32.37
CA VAL A 3 -25.12 -5.61 -32.26
C VAL A 3 -26.56 -5.85 -31.76
N LEU A 4 -27.20 -6.95 -32.17
CA LEU A 4 -28.58 -7.27 -31.75
C LEU A 4 -28.64 -7.57 -30.25
N PHE A 5 -27.69 -8.35 -29.74
CA PHE A 5 -27.56 -8.60 -28.32
C PHE A 5 -27.19 -7.34 -27.53
N SER A 6 -26.22 -6.53 -28.00
CA SER A 6 -25.83 -5.28 -27.32
C SER A 6 -27.00 -4.29 -27.16
N ASN A 7 -27.89 -4.24 -28.15
CA ASN A 7 -29.08 -3.40 -28.11
C ASN A 7 -30.17 -3.96 -27.18
N ARG A 8 -30.41 -5.29 -27.20
CA ARG A 8 -31.38 -5.93 -26.30
C ARG A 8 -30.95 -5.88 -24.83
N SER A 9 -29.64 -5.99 -24.57
CA SER A 9 -29.01 -5.73 -23.27
C SER A 9 -29.34 -4.34 -22.72
N ALA A 10 -29.17 -3.31 -23.53
CA ALA A 10 -29.46 -1.93 -23.12
C ALA A 10 -30.96 -1.72 -22.81
N ALA A 11 -31.84 -2.44 -23.50
CA ALA A 11 -33.28 -2.41 -23.24
C ALA A 11 -33.61 -3.04 -21.89
N PHE A 12 -33.06 -4.22 -21.59
CA PHE A 12 -33.23 -4.85 -20.28
C PHE A 12 -32.63 -4.01 -19.12
N ALA A 13 -31.48 -3.34 -19.35
CA ALA A 13 -30.86 -2.46 -18.35
C ALA A 13 -31.77 -1.27 -17.98
N ARG A 14 -32.50 -0.72 -18.96
CA ARG A 14 -33.49 0.35 -18.71
C ARG A 14 -34.68 -0.12 -17.88
N LEU A 15 -35.08 -1.38 -18.03
CA LEU A 15 -36.12 -2.00 -17.20
C LEU A 15 -35.61 -2.38 -15.80
N LYS A 16 -34.34 -2.07 -15.47
CA LYS A 16 -33.63 -2.55 -14.28
C LYS A 16 -33.66 -4.07 -14.12
N ASN A 17 -33.97 -4.79 -15.20
CA ASN A 17 -33.75 -6.22 -15.29
C ASN A 17 -32.27 -6.43 -15.59
N TRP A 18 -31.42 -6.06 -14.62
CA TRP A 18 -29.96 -6.21 -14.68
C TRP A 18 -29.52 -7.63 -15.02
N PRO A 19 -30.23 -8.70 -14.58
CA PRO A 19 -29.94 -10.07 -15.00
C PRO A 19 -30.06 -10.30 -16.51
N ALA A 20 -31.19 -9.94 -17.13
CA ALA A 20 -31.36 -10.08 -18.58
C ALA A 20 -30.46 -9.11 -19.37
N ALA A 21 -30.12 -7.95 -18.80
CA ALA A 21 -29.21 -6.98 -19.39
C ALA A 21 -27.77 -7.48 -19.48
N LEU A 22 -27.29 -8.10 -18.40
CA LEU A 22 -25.96 -8.68 -18.37
C LEU A 22 -25.87 -9.88 -19.33
N GLN A 23 -26.90 -10.75 -19.36
CA GLN A 23 -26.96 -11.93 -20.25
C GLN A 23 -26.77 -11.56 -21.74
N ASP A 24 -27.35 -10.45 -22.16
CA ASP A 24 -27.22 -9.96 -23.52
C ASP A 24 -25.95 -9.12 -23.76
N ALA A 25 -25.44 -8.41 -22.73
CA ALA A 25 -24.17 -7.68 -22.84
C ALA A 25 -23.01 -8.65 -23.08
N GLU A 26 -23.05 -9.79 -22.40
CA GLU A 26 -22.07 -10.86 -22.54
C GLU A 26 -22.23 -11.60 -23.87
N SER A 27 -23.47 -11.87 -24.32
CA SER A 27 -23.74 -12.39 -25.67
C SER A 27 -23.22 -11.45 -26.79
N ALA A 28 -23.05 -10.15 -26.49
CA ALA A 28 -22.47 -9.18 -27.40
C ALA A 28 -20.94 -9.13 -27.37
N VAL A 29 -20.31 -9.20 -26.19
CA VAL A 29 -18.83 -9.29 -26.05
C VAL A 29 -18.36 -10.60 -26.68
N ALA A 30 -19.07 -11.70 -26.44
CA ALA A 30 -18.75 -13.02 -26.96
C ALA A 30 -18.81 -13.11 -28.50
N ALA A 31 -19.67 -12.32 -29.12
CA ALA A 31 -19.80 -12.31 -30.58
C ALA A 31 -18.79 -11.37 -31.27
N LYS A 32 -18.14 -10.46 -30.54
CA LYS A 32 -17.02 -9.63 -31.01
C LYS A 32 -16.31 -8.99 -29.80
N GLU A 33 -15.10 -9.47 -29.48
CA GLU A 33 -14.41 -9.12 -28.23
C GLU A 33 -13.80 -7.71 -28.24
N ASP A 34 -13.26 -7.27 -29.38
CA ASP A 34 -12.80 -5.91 -29.63
C ASP A 34 -13.97 -4.94 -29.86
N PHE A 35 -15.21 -5.36 -29.55
CA PHE A 35 -16.38 -4.52 -29.65
C PHE A 35 -16.63 -3.74 -28.35
N PRO A 36 -16.30 -2.45 -28.32
CA PRO A 36 -16.09 -1.77 -27.05
C PRO A 36 -17.43 -1.45 -26.36
N LYS A 37 -18.46 -1.17 -27.16
CA LYS A 37 -19.84 -0.98 -26.70
C LYS A 37 -20.38 -2.17 -25.90
N ALA A 38 -19.98 -3.40 -26.22
CA ALA A 38 -20.42 -4.57 -25.47
C ALA A 38 -19.82 -4.60 -24.05
N HIS A 39 -18.54 -4.22 -23.90
CA HIS A 39 -17.90 -4.05 -22.58
C HIS A 39 -18.54 -2.91 -21.76
N CYS A 40 -19.03 -1.86 -22.44
CA CYS A 40 -19.78 -0.78 -21.80
C CYS A 40 -21.15 -1.22 -21.30
N ARG A 41 -21.87 -2.06 -22.06
CA ARG A 41 -23.13 -2.66 -21.61
C ARG A 41 -22.92 -3.57 -20.41
N ARG A 42 -21.83 -4.32 -20.43
CA ARG A 42 -21.43 -5.17 -19.33
C ARG A 42 -21.14 -4.35 -18.06
N GLY A 43 -20.29 -3.32 -18.14
CA GLY A 43 -19.98 -2.46 -16.99
C GLY A 43 -21.20 -1.73 -16.41
N MET A 44 -22.19 -1.37 -17.23
CA MET A 44 -23.42 -0.74 -16.72
C MET A 44 -24.33 -1.71 -15.98
N ALA A 45 -24.53 -2.92 -16.50
CA ALA A 45 -25.34 -3.93 -15.82
C ALA A 45 -24.69 -4.34 -14.48
N LEU A 46 -23.35 -4.34 -14.42
CA LEU A 46 -22.56 -4.61 -13.22
C LEU A 46 -22.66 -3.48 -12.19
N LEU A 47 -22.48 -2.22 -12.60
CA LEU A 47 -22.65 -1.06 -11.73
C LEU A 47 -24.07 -0.98 -11.16
N GLY A 48 -25.10 -1.23 -11.98
CA GLY A 48 -26.50 -1.24 -11.56
C GLY A 48 -26.87 -2.35 -10.58
N SER A 49 -26.07 -3.43 -10.54
CA SER A 49 -26.19 -4.53 -9.57
C SER A 49 -25.38 -4.28 -8.28
N GLY A 50 -24.66 -3.15 -8.16
CA GLY A 50 -23.85 -2.77 -6.99
C GLY A 50 -22.41 -3.29 -6.98
N LEU A 51 -21.94 -3.86 -8.10
CA LEU A 51 -20.62 -4.47 -8.24
C LEU A 51 -19.62 -3.47 -8.85
N ASN A 52 -18.97 -2.72 -7.96
CA ASN A 52 -18.29 -1.47 -8.30
C ASN A 52 -16.93 -1.73 -8.94
N GLU A 53 -15.98 -2.33 -8.24
CA GLU A 53 -14.65 -2.67 -8.80
C GLU A 53 -14.71 -3.45 -10.13
N ASP A 54 -15.68 -4.35 -10.32
CA ASP A 54 -15.86 -5.12 -11.57
C ASP A 54 -16.39 -4.29 -12.72
N ALA A 55 -17.25 -3.35 -12.40
CA ALA A 55 -17.62 -2.35 -13.36
C ALA A 55 -16.38 -1.47 -13.66
N TYR A 56 -15.50 -1.14 -12.70
CA TYR A 56 -14.27 -0.37 -12.95
C TYR A 56 -13.40 -1.04 -14.01
N VAL A 57 -13.25 -2.36 -13.92
CA VAL A 57 -12.47 -3.17 -14.87
C VAL A 57 -13.18 -3.39 -16.20
N ALA A 58 -14.49 -3.70 -16.21
CA ALA A 58 -15.25 -3.86 -17.46
C ALA A 58 -15.25 -2.56 -18.28
N PHE A 59 -15.29 -1.44 -17.58
CA PHE A 59 -15.10 -0.15 -18.19
C PHE A 59 -13.64 0.13 -18.53
N ALA A 60 -12.66 -0.25 -17.71
CA ALA A 60 -11.25 -0.15 -18.08
C ALA A 60 -10.93 -0.95 -19.37
N ARG A 61 -11.58 -2.09 -19.58
CA ARG A 61 -11.41 -2.93 -20.77
C ARG A 61 -12.15 -2.37 -21.98
N ALA A 62 -13.36 -1.86 -21.77
CA ALA A 62 -14.04 -1.09 -22.80
C ALA A 62 -13.17 0.09 -23.27
N LEU A 63 -12.51 0.76 -22.33
CA LEU A 63 -11.60 1.88 -22.59
C LEU A 63 -10.26 1.46 -23.18
N ALA A 64 -9.80 0.23 -22.93
CA ALA A 64 -8.63 -0.32 -23.61
C ALA A 64 -8.89 -0.56 -25.12
N LEU A 65 -10.17 -0.71 -25.51
CA LEU A 65 -10.59 -1.04 -26.88
C LEU A 65 -11.23 0.16 -27.62
N GLU A 66 -12.11 0.91 -26.98
CA GLU A 66 -12.59 2.25 -27.37
C GLU A 66 -12.43 3.19 -26.19
N PRO A 67 -11.32 3.92 -26.17
CA PRO A 67 -11.00 4.84 -25.08
C PRO A 67 -12.06 5.91 -24.80
N ASN A 68 -13.03 6.14 -25.70
CA ASN A 68 -13.99 7.23 -25.66
C ASN A 68 -15.46 6.81 -25.54
N ASP A 69 -15.74 5.55 -25.20
CA ASP A 69 -17.13 5.17 -25.03
C ASP A 69 -17.75 5.92 -23.82
N PRO A 70 -18.78 6.77 -24.03
CA PRO A 70 -19.32 7.66 -23.01
C PRO A 70 -20.01 6.90 -21.87
N VAL A 71 -20.39 5.65 -22.13
CA VAL A 71 -21.01 4.78 -21.15
C VAL A 71 -19.94 4.06 -20.33
N ALA A 72 -18.82 3.67 -20.94
CA ALA A 72 -17.74 3.09 -20.17
C ALA A 72 -17.11 4.05 -19.18
N LEU A 73 -16.85 5.26 -19.65
CA LEU A 73 -16.35 6.34 -18.82
C LEU A 73 -17.28 6.61 -17.63
N LYS A 74 -18.59 6.72 -17.89
CA LYS A 74 -19.57 7.03 -16.85
C LYS A 74 -19.65 5.96 -15.77
N GLY A 75 -19.63 4.69 -16.15
CA GLY A 75 -19.76 3.68 -15.13
C GLY A 75 -18.43 3.33 -14.45
N ARG A 76 -17.25 3.46 -15.08
CA ARG A 76 -15.94 3.26 -14.38
C ARG A 76 -15.84 4.18 -13.18
N GLN A 77 -16.39 5.37 -13.33
CA GLN A 77 -16.42 6.39 -12.31
C GLN A 77 -17.33 6.04 -11.13
N ALA A 78 -18.48 5.43 -11.39
CA ALA A 78 -19.42 5.08 -10.32
C ALA A 78 -18.92 3.89 -9.48
N CYS A 79 -18.06 3.07 -10.06
CA CYS A 79 -17.33 2.00 -9.39
C CYS A 79 -16.35 2.50 -8.34
N ILE A 80 -15.59 3.52 -8.71
CA ILE A 80 -14.64 4.18 -7.82
C ILE A 80 -15.39 4.94 -6.72
N SER A 81 -16.60 5.44 -6.99
CA SER A 81 -17.40 6.16 -5.99
C SER A 81 -18.03 5.28 -4.90
N LEU A 82 -18.07 3.97 -5.13
CA LEU A 82 -18.49 2.97 -4.15
C LEU A 82 -17.31 2.11 -3.68
N LEU A 83 -16.08 2.58 -3.90
CA LEU A 83 -14.85 2.10 -3.28
C LEU A 83 -14.53 3.03 -2.10
N PRO A 84 -14.92 2.69 -0.86
CA PRO A 84 -14.59 3.52 0.28
C PRO A 84 -13.35 2.89 0.93
N LEU A 85 -12.15 3.45 0.71
CA LEU A 85 -10.97 3.16 1.54
C LEU A 85 -10.90 1.69 2.01
N TRP A 86 -10.62 0.72 1.12
CA TRP A 86 -10.66 -0.75 1.39
C TRP A 86 -11.08 -1.11 2.83
N SER A 87 -12.38 -1.19 3.10
CA SER A 87 -12.86 -1.65 4.40
C SER A 87 -13.59 -2.97 4.18
N SER A 88 -12.84 -4.08 4.23
CA SER A 88 -13.50 -5.39 4.21
C SER A 88 -14.43 -5.51 5.43
N GLN A 89 -15.52 -6.27 5.32
CA GLN A 89 -16.40 -6.53 6.47
C GLN A 89 -15.64 -7.24 7.62
N ARG A 90 -14.50 -7.88 7.29
CA ARG A 90 -13.51 -8.38 8.23
C ARG A 90 -12.80 -7.20 8.90
N ALA A 91 -12.12 -6.32 8.18
CA ALA A 91 -11.49 -5.11 8.69
C ALA A 91 -12.45 -4.26 9.53
N ALA A 92 -13.69 -4.02 9.10
CA ALA A 92 -14.67 -3.23 9.85
C ALA A 92 -15.10 -3.88 11.19
N ARG A 93 -15.26 -5.22 11.23
CA ARG A 93 -15.56 -5.95 12.48
C ARG A 93 -14.35 -5.98 13.43
N TRP A 94 -13.16 -6.12 12.87
CA TRP A 94 -11.91 -6.21 13.63
C TRP A 94 -11.41 -4.86 14.12
N GLN A 95 -11.51 -3.80 13.32
CA GLN A 95 -11.18 -2.42 13.71
C GLN A 95 -11.96 -2.02 14.96
N ARG A 96 -13.26 -2.31 15.04
CA ARG A 96 -14.07 -2.02 16.24
C ARG A 96 -13.62 -2.80 17.47
N ARG A 97 -13.26 -4.08 17.32
CA ARG A 97 -12.80 -4.93 18.44
C ARG A 97 -11.39 -4.58 18.92
N ARG A 98 -10.46 -4.37 17.98
CA ARG A 98 -9.04 -4.07 18.25
C ARG A 98 -8.84 -2.68 18.81
N PHE A 99 -9.50 -1.69 18.22
CA PHE A 99 -9.39 -0.30 18.67
C PHE A 99 -9.84 -0.18 20.13
N GLY A 100 -10.94 -0.85 20.50
CA GLY A 100 -11.38 -0.93 21.89
C GLY A 100 -10.39 -1.67 22.81
N ALA A 101 -9.83 -2.80 22.36
CA ALA A 101 -8.87 -3.58 23.15
C ALA A 101 -7.53 -2.86 23.37
N ASP A 102 -6.98 -2.22 22.34
CA ASP A 102 -5.70 -1.50 22.44
C ASP A 102 -5.84 -0.15 23.14
N LEU A 103 -6.95 0.58 22.98
CA LEU A 103 -7.21 1.78 23.78
C LEU A 103 -7.34 1.47 25.28
N ALA A 104 -7.75 0.25 25.64
CA ALA A 104 -7.81 -0.20 27.02
C ALA A 104 -6.41 -0.52 27.58
N ARG A 105 -5.39 -0.74 26.73
CA ARG A 105 -4.02 -1.02 27.19
C ARG A 105 -3.41 0.23 27.85
N PRO A 106 -2.76 0.11 29.02
CA PRO A 106 -2.14 1.25 29.70
C PRO A 106 -1.05 1.93 28.86
N SER A 107 -0.85 3.23 29.11
CA SER A 107 0.31 3.94 28.58
C SER A 107 1.61 3.26 29.00
N GLY A 108 2.53 3.11 28.06
CA GLY A 108 3.82 2.42 28.24
C GLY A 108 3.80 0.90 28.26
N SER A 109 2.67 0.27 27.93
CA SER A 109 2.56 -1.20 27.84
C SER A 109 3.01 -1.78 26.48
N THR A 110 3.66 -1.00 25.62
CA THR A 110 4.03 -1.45 24.27
C THR A 110 5.25 -0.67 23.76
N LYS A 111 6.11 -1.35 23.00
CA LYS A 111 7.14 -0.73 22.20
C LYS A 111 6.76 -0.74 20.72
N VAL A 112 7.35 0.16 19.95
CA VAL A 112 7.17 0.22 18.50
C VAL A 112 8.52 0.15 17.82
N TYR A 113 8.67 -0.83 16.94
CA TYR A 113 9.85 -1.05 16.10
C TYR A 113 9.57 -0.69 14.65
N ALA A 114 10.61 -0.38 13.88
CA ALA A 114 10.51 -0.02 12.47
C ALA A 114 11.54 -0.76 11.60
N VAL A 115 11.13 -1.06 10.37
CA VAL A 115 11.99 -1.57 9.29
C VAL A 115 11.39 -1.19 7.93
N SER A 116 12.23 -1.09 6.90
CA SER A 116 11.80 -0.92 5.51
C SER A 116 12.67 -1.75 4.56
N ASP A 117 12.21 -1.93 3.33
CA ASP A 117 13.02 -2.46 2.22
C ASP A 117 13.67 -3.79 2.58
N VAL A 118 12.89 -4.73 3.10
CA VAL A 118 13.43 -6.03 3.53
C VAL A 118 13.74 -6.92 2.34
N HIS A 119 12.99 -6.84 1.23
CA HIS A 119 13.17 -7.69 0.06
C HIS A 119 13.31 -9.19 0.46
N PHE A 120 12.30 -9.71 1.12
CA PHE A 120 12.25 -11.07 1.68
C PHE A 120 12.35 -12.17 0.60
N ASP A 121 12.24 -11.83 -0.67
CA ASP A 121 12.55 -12.74 -1.78
C ASP A 121 14.04 -13.16 -1.83
N HIS A 122 14.95 -12.39 -1.21
CA HIS A 122 16.34 -12.82 -1.02
C HIS A 122 16.47 -13.79 0.15
N LYS A 123 17.12 -14.95 -0.09
CA LYS A 123 17.25 -16.03 0.90
C LYS A 123 17.83 -15.57 2.25
N CYS A 124 18.80 -14.67 2.23
CA CYS A 124 19.41 -14.13 3.45
C CYS A 124 18.44 -13.29 4.29
N ASN A 125 17.48 -12.61 3.64
CA ASN A 125 16.50 -11.75 4.28
C ASN A 125 15.28 -12.57 4.76
N GLU A 126 14.92 -13.63 4.02
CA GLU A 126 14.04 -14.69 4.54
C GLU A 126 14.63 -15.32 5.80
N ASP A 127 15.90 -15.73 5.78
CA ASP A 127 16.58 -16.30 6.93
C ASP A 127 16.64 -15.33 8.11
N TRP A 128 16.90 -14.05 7.83
CA TRP A 128 16.85 -13.00 8.85
C TRP A 128 15.49 -12.93 9.55
N ALA A 129 14.39 -12.88 8.79
CA ALA A 129 13.05 -12.79 9.35
C ALA A 129 12.69 -14.03 10.18
N HIS A 130 13.17 -15.22 9.79
CA HIS A 130 12.99 -16.45 10.57
C HIS A 130 13.82 -16.48 11.86
N ARG A 131 15.00 -15.83 11.89
CA ARG A 131 15.85 -15.69 13.08
C ARG A 131 15.34 -14.71 14.13
N ILE A 132 14.37 -13.85 13.79
CA ILE A 132 13.71 -13.00 14.78
C ILE A 132 13.12 -13.91 15.86
N ASP A 133 13.43 -13.63 17.12
CA ASP A 133 13.01 -14.44 18.25
C ASP A 133 11.49 -14.58 18.31
N ASP A 134 11.02 -15.80 18.57
CA ASP A 134 9.61 -16.13 18.55
C ASP A 134 8.82 -15.46 19.68
N PHE A 135 9.46 -15.05 20.78
CA PHE A 135 8.80 -14.60 22.01
C PHE A 135 9.13 -13.16 22.40
N LYS A 136 10.36 -12.70 22.12
CA LYS A 136 10.91 -11.40 22.55
C LYS A 136 10.01 -10.21 22.24
N PHE A 137 9.38 -10.22 21.06
CA PHE A 137 8.58 -9.09 20.56
C PHE A 137 7.06 -9.35 20.54
N ARG A 138 6.59 -10.44 21.16
CA ARG A 138 5.17 -10.86 21.09
C ARG A 138 4.16 -9.85 21.64
N GLU A 139 4.60 -8.90 22.47
CA GLU A 139 3.76 -7.83 23.01
C GLU A 139 3.95 -6.47 22.29
N ASP A 140 4.88 -6.42 21.34
CA ASP A 140 5.32 -5.21 20.68
C ASP A 140 4.73 -5.05 19.26
N VAL A 141 4.92 -3.86 18.71
CA VAL A 141 4.40 -3.45 17.41
C VAL A 141 5.57 -3.31 16.43
N LEU A 142 5.39 -3.81 15.21
CA LEU A 142 6.30 -3.56 14.10
C LEU A 142 5.63 -2.66 13.05
N VAL A 143 6.34 -1.64 12.59
CA VAL A 143 6.00 -0.83 11.42
C VAL A 143 6.91 -1.24 10.27
N VAL A 144 6.32 -1.64 9.14
CA VAL A 144 7.03 -2.07 7.93
C VAL A 144 6.72 -1.09 6.80
N ALA A 145 7.73 -0.31 6.40
CA ALA A 145 7.61 0.78 5.42
C ALA A 145 7.95 0.34 3.97
N GLY A 146 7.15 -0.60 3.45
CA GLY A 146 7.18 -1.04 2.05
C GLY A 146 8.40 -1.87 1.63
N ASN A 147 8.36 -2.33 0.38
CA ASN A 147 9.37 -3.18 -0.26
C ASN A 147 9.71 -4.42 0.58
N MET A 148 8.65 -5.15 0.92
CA MET A 148 8.75 -6.43 1.59
C MET A 148 9.05 -7.54 0.58
N CYS A 149 8.37 -7.54 -0.58
CA CYS A 149 8.48 -8.56 -1.64
C CYS A 149 7.95 -8.05 -2.99
N ASP A 150 8.44 -8.66 -4.08
CA ASP A 150 8.00 -8.35 -5.44
C ASP A 150 6.67 -9.00 -5.79
N THR A 151 6.37 -10.15 -5.19
CA THR A 151 5.19 -10.97 -5.53
C THR A 151 4.19 -11.02 -4.38
N ALA A 152 2.90 -11.19 -4.69
CA ALA A 152 1.85 -11.32 -3.68
C ALA A 152 2.06 -12.56 -2.78
N ASN A 153 2.64 -13.64 -3.32
CA ASN A 153 2.99 -14.84 -2.55
C ASN A 153 4.20 -14.61 -1.63
N GLY A 154 5.23 -13.92 -2.13
CA GLY A 154 6.36 -13.48 -1.31
C GLY A 154 5.87 -12.63 -0.14
N LEU A 155 5.04 -11.62 -0.43
CA LEU A 155 4.47 -10.73 0.58
C LEU A 155 3.69 -11.51 1.65
N ARG A 156 2.87 -12.48 1.25
CA ARG A 156 2.13 -13.31 2.21
C ARG A 156 3.07 -14.08 3.14
N ARG A 157 4.10 -14.73 2.61
CA ARG A 157 5.09 -15.46 3.43
C ARG A 157 5.78 -14.52 4.40
N ALA A 158 6.28 -13.40 3.88
CA ALA A 158 6.96 -12.37 4.64
C ALA A 158 6.10 -11.84 5.81
N LEU A 159 4.90 -11.36 5.51
CA LEU A 159 3.99 -10.82 6.51
C LEU A 159 3.48 -11.89 7.49
N THR A 160 3.33 -13.15 7.06
CA THR A 160 3.01 -14.26 7.98
C THR A 160 4.13 -14.46 9.00
N THR A 161 5.38 -14.49 8.52
CA THR A 161 6.55 -14.63 9.38
C THR A 161 6.65 -13.47 10.35
N LEU A 162 6.54 -12.21 9.91
CA LEU A 162 6.61 -11.06 10.82
C LEU A 162 5.42 -11.02 11.78
N ARG A 163 4.20 -11.33 11.32
CA ARG A 163 3.01 -11.34 12.15
C ARG A 163 3.09 -12.35 13.29
N SER A 164 3.80 -13.46 13.14
CA SER A 164 3.96 -14.45 14.21
C SER A 164 4.93 -14.01 15.31
N LYS A 165 5.81 -13.04 15.03
CA LYS A 165 6.81 -12.52 15.99
C LYS A 165 6.30 -11.33 16.80
N PHE A 166 5.37 -10.55 16.24
CA PHE A 166 4.87 -9.31 16.85
C PHE A 166 3.39 -9.38 17.21
N ARG A 167 2.97 -8.63 18.23
CA ARG A 167 1.55 -8.50 18.59
C ARG A 167 0.74 -7.90 17.45
N ARG A 168 1.28 -6.85 16.83
CA ARG A 168 0.72 -6.15 15.68
C ARG A 168 1.81 -5.79 14.68
N VAL A 169 1.44 -5.81 13.41
CA VAL A 169 2.27 -5.35 12.31
C VAL A 169 1.47 -4.32 11.54
N PHE A 170 2.04 -3.13 11.33
CA PHE A 170 1.50 -2.10 10.45
C PHE A 170 2.32 -2.07 9.17
N TYR A 171 1.63 -1.91 8.04
CA TYR A 171 2.25 -2.04 6.73
C TYR A 171 1.75 -0.99 5.75
N VAL A 172 2.66 -0.53 4.89
CA VAL A 172 2.36 0.24 3.68
C VAL A 172 3.08 -0.42 2.51
N PRO A 173 2.43 -0.59 1.35
CA PRO A 173 3.09 -1.11 0.16
C PRO A 173 4.12 -0.12 -0.38
N GLY A 174 5.23 -0.65 -0.88
CA GLY A 174 6.20 0.06 -1.69
C GLY A 174 6.04 -0.22 -3.17
N ASN A 175 6.99 0.27 -3.99
CA ASN A 175 6.90 0.13 -5.44
C ASN A 175 6.94 -1.33 -5.90
N HIS A 176 7.70 -2.19 -5.21
CA HIS A 176 7.79 -3.62 -5.53
C HIS A 176 6.44 -4.33 -5.40
N GLU A 177 5.61 -3.93 -4.42
CA GLU A 177 4.27 -4.49 -4.27
C GLU A 177 3.29 -4.04 -5.37
N HIS A 178 3.63 -2.98 -6.12
CA HIS A 178 2.85 -2.52 -7.26
C HIS A 178 3.35 -3.09 -8.60
N TRP A 179 4.52 -3.73 -8.64
CA TRP A 179 5.05 -4.33 -9.86
C TRP A 179 4.14 -5.44 -10.36
N VAL A 180 3.73 -5.38 -11.62
CA VAL A 180 3.05 -6.50 -12.26
C VAL A 180 4.11 -7.44 -12.82
N HIS A 181 4.68 -8.25 -11.92
CA HIS A 181 5.71 -9.22 -12.27
C HIS A 181 5.21 -10.16 -13.39
N PRO A 182 6.05 -10.60 -14.36
CA PRO A 182 5.61 -11.49 -15.43
C PRO A 182 4.84 -12.71 -14.94
N SER A 183 5.26 -13.32 -13.82
CA SER A 183 4.58 -14.47 -13.19
C SER A 183 3.20 -14.15 -12.59
N GLU A 184 2.86 -12.86 -12.42
CA GLU A 184 1.59 -12.39 -11.86
C GLU A 184 0.77 -11.55 -12.86
N SER A 185 1.33 -11.24 -14.03
CA SER A 185 0.70 -10.42 -15.07
C SER A 185 -0.58 -11.01 -15.65
N ALA A 186 -0.73 -12.32 -15.55
CA ALA A 186 -1.98 -13.01 -15.88
C ALA A 186 -3.06 -12.80 -14.80
N LYS A 187 -2.68 -12.56 -13.54
CA LYS A 187 -3.60 -12.38 -12.40
C LYS A 187 -3.98 -10.93 -12.17
N PHE A 188 -3.05 -10.01 -12.44
CA PHE A 188 -3.24 -8.59 -12.24
C PHE A 188 -3.06 -7.89 -13.59
N PRO A 189 -4.17 -7.43 -14.23
CA PRO A 189 -4.07 -6.72 -15.49
C PRO A 189 -3.32 -5.39 -15.34
N ASP A 190 -3.32 -4.85 -14.12
CA ASP A 190 -2.72 -3.56 -13.78
C ASP A 190 -2.26 -3.51 -12.30
N SER A 191 -1.41 -2.53 -11.99
CA SER A 191 -0.87 -2.28 -10.65
C SER A 191 -1.94 -1.91 -9.63
N PHE A 192 -3.09 -1.39 -10.09
CA PHE A 192 -4.20 -1.06 -9.23
C PHE A 192 -4.88 -2.32 -8.68
N THR A 193 -5.08 -3.32 -9.54
CA THR A 193 -5.64 -4.62 -9.16
C THR A 193 -4.69 -5.35 -8.21
N LYS A 194 -3.38 -5.24 -8.44
CA LYS A 194 -2.39 -5.82 -7.53
C LYS A 194 -2.40 -5.15 -6.15
N LEU A 195 -2.51 -3.81 -6.09
CA LEU A 195 -2.67 -3.08 -4.83
C LEU A 195 -3.87 -3.59 -4.03
N MET A 196 -5.03 -3.80 -4.67
CA MET A 196 -6.19 -4.35 -3.97
C MET A 196 -5.90 -5.72 -3.35
N ARG A 197 -5.17 -6.59 -4.06
CA ARG A 197 -4.75 -7.89 -3.52
C ARG A 197 -3.77 -7.77 -2.35
N VAL A 198 -2.87 -6.79 -2.38
CA VAL A 198 -1.94 -6.52 -1.28
C VAL A 198 -2.71 -6.14 -0.01
N LEU A 199 -3.69 -5.23 -0.12
CA LEU A 199 -4.54 -4.83 1.01
C LEU A 199 -5.35 -6.01 1.54
N GLU A 200 -5.85 -6.88 0.66
CA GLU A 200 -6.55 -8.10 1.04
C GLU A 200 -5.66 -9.09 1.80
N ILE A 201 -4.41 -9.31 1.36
CA ILE A 201 -3.44 -10.14 2.09
C ILE A 201 -3.22 -9.60 3.50
N CYS A 202 -3.10 -8.28 3.65
CA CYS A 202 -2.91 -7.67 4.96
C CYS A 202 -4.12 -7.96 5.88
N ASP A 203 -5.34 -7.78 5.38
CA ASP A 203 -6.57 -8.11 6.11
C ASP A 203 -6.66 -9.60 6.50
N GLU A 204 -6.25 -10.50 5.61
CA GLU A 204 -6.24 -11.93 5.87
C GLU A 204 -5.24 -12.34 6.95
N LEU A 205 -4.07 -11.71 6.93
CA LEU A 205 -2.96 -11.95 7.85
C LEU A 205 -3.01 -11.09 9.10
N ASP A 206 -4.07 -10.32 9.28
CA ASP A 206 -4.23 -9.52 10.48
C ASP A 206 -3.14 -8.44 10.65
N VAL A 207 -2.70 -7.89 9.51
CA VAL A 207 -1.73 -6.80 9.36
C VAL A 207 -2.48 -5.51 9.05
N ASP A 208 -2.14 -4.45 9.77
CA ASP A 208 -2.89 -3.20 9.74
C ASP A 208 -2.37 -2.25 8.64
N VAL A 209 -3.27 -1.91 7.71
CA VAL A 209 -3.05 -0.90 6.65
C VAL A 209 -3.90 0.37 6.88
N HIS A 210 -4.53 0.46 8.05
CA HIS A 210 -5.38 1.57 8.47
C HIS A 210 -4.92 2.14 9.82
N PRO A 211 -5.26 3.40 10.14
CA PRO A 211 -4.90 3.99 11.41
C PRO A 211 -5.51 3.25 12.60
N ALA A 212 -4.73 3.04 13.65
CA ALA A 212 -5.21 2.43 14.88
C ALA A 212 -4.38 2.83 16.10
N ALA A 213 -5.04 2.83 17.27
CA ALA A 213 -4.36 2.86 18.56
C ALA A 213 -3.61 1.54 18.78
N VAL A 214 -2.45 1.60 19.43
CA VAL A 214 -1.68 0.41 19.87
C VAL A 214 -1.53 0.32 21.39
N CYS A 215 -1.75 1.45 22.07
CA CYS A 215 -2.13 1.56 23.48
C CYS A 215 -2.95 2.85 23.64
N ARG A 216 -3.37 3.19 24.87
CA ARG A 216 -4.21 4.36 25.17
C ARG A 216 -3.77 5.66 24.51
N ASP A 217 -2.48 5.92 24.39
CA ASP A 217 -1.93 7.23 23.98
C ASP A 217 -0.93 7.14 22.83
N VAL A 218 -0.96 6.05 22.05
CA VAL A 218 -0.08 5.86 20.88
C VAL A 218 -0.89 5.36 19.69
N PHE A 219 -0.78 6.06 18.56
CA PHE A 219 -1.47 5.75 17.32
C PHE A 219 -0.46 5.54 16.19
N ILE A 220 -0.71 4.51 15.37
CA ILE A 220 0.01 4.29 14.12
C ILE A 220 -0.88 4.69 12.95
N VAL A 221 -0.34 5.42 11.97
CA VAL A 221 -1.09 5.97 10.83
C VAL A 221 -0.39 5.61 9.50
N PRO A 222 -0.77 4.48 8.87
CA PRO A 222 -0.31 4.12 7.53
C PRO A 222 -0.80 5.10 6.47
N LEU A 223 0.11 5.56 5.62
CA LEU A 223 -0.13 6.46 4.49
C LEU A 223 0.35 5.79 3.19
N LEU A 224 -0.56 5.56 2.25
CA LEU A 224 -0.21 5.14 0.90
C LEU A 224 0.61 6.25 0.23
N SER A 225 1.60 5.87 -0.56
CA SER A 225 2.54 6.84 -1.11
C SER A 225 2.97 6.45 -2.52
N TRP A 226 3.39 7.46 -3.27
CA TRP A 226 4.05 7.33 -4.57
C TRP A 226 4.94 8.57 -4.76
N TYR A 227 5.55 8.69 -5.92
CA TYR A 227 6.51 9.74 -6.21
C TYR A 227 6.10 10.68 -7.35
N THR A 228 6.80 11.81 -7.41
CA THR A 228 6.85 12.72 -8.55
C THR A 228 8.30 13.07 -8.86
N ALA A 229 8.52 13.66 -10.04
CA ALA A 229 9.83 14.14 -10.44
C ALA A 229 10.30 15.39 -9.68
N GLU A 230 9.48 15.99 -8.82
CA GLU A 230 9.73 17.32 -8.21
C GLU A 230 10.94 17.35 -7.26
N PHE A 231 11.43 16.18 -6.87
CA PHE A 231 12.63 16.05 -6.03
C PHE A 231 13.91 16.19 -6.86
N ASP A 232 13.84 16.18 -8.18
CA ASP A 232 14.95 16.58 -9.03
C ASP A 232 15.03 18.11 -9.08
N GLU A 233 16.09 18.71 -8.53
CA GLU A 233 16.26 20.18 -8.56
C GLU A 233 16.81 20.67 -9.89
N ASP A 234 17.51 19.81 -10.62
CA ASP A 234 18.09 20.13 -11.93
C ASP A 234 17.04 19.96 -13.04
N ASP A 235 16.19 18.93 -12.93
CA ASP A 235 15.14 18.62 -13.90
C ASP A 235 13.84 18.11 -13.22
N PRO A 236 13.01 19.01 -12.65
CA PRO A 236 11.79 18.65 -11.89
C PRO A 236 10.63 18.15 -12.77
N PHE A 237 10.92 17.58 -13.93
CA PHE A 237 9.93 17.12 -14.91
C PHE A 237 9.98 15.60 -15.12
N PRO A 238 8.82 14.93 -15.29
CA PRO A 238 8.77 13.51 -15.60
C PRO A 238 9.45 13.19 -16.93
N ASP A 239 10.25 12.12 -16.96
CA ASP A 239 10.87 11.66 -18.20
C ASP A 239 9.81 11.05 -19.13
N PRO A 240 9.56 11.62 -20.32
CA PRO A 240 8.49 11.14 -21.20
C PRO A 240 8.76 9.75 -21.79
N LEU A 241 10.04 9.34 -21.82
CA LEU A 241 10.48 8.04 -22.35
C LEU A 241 11.12 7.15 -21.26
N GLY A 242 11.32 7.68 -20.05
CA GLY A 242 11.97 6.99 -18.94
C GLY A 242 10.94 6.57 -17.90
N LYS A 243 10.71 5.26 -17.77
CA LYS A 243 9.85 4.73 -16.72
C LYS A 243 10.71 4.07 -15.65
N VAL A 244 10.88 4.75 -14.51
CA VAL A 244 11.67 4.25 -13.38
C VAL A 244 11.09 2.94 -12.85
N ASP A 245 9.80 2.92 -12.53
CA ASP A 245 9.06 1.70 -12.18
C ASP A 245 8.48 1.00 -13.42
N GLN A 246 9.34 0.54 -14.31
CA GLN A 246 8.98 -0.11 -15.58
C GLN A 246 8.03 -1.32 -15.44
N HIS A 247 8.04 -1.98 -14.27
CA HIS A 247 7.19 -3.12 -13.98
C HIS A 247 5.78 -2.73 -13.50
N CYS A 248 5.54 -1.46 -13.16
CA CYS A 248 4.20 -0.98 -12.84
C CYS A 248 3.38 -0.77 -14.11
N ARG A 249 2.10 -1.14 -14.07
CA ARG A 249 1.14 -0.96 -15.16
C ARG A 249 -0.11 -0.32 -14.60
N TRP A 250 -0.09 0.99 -14.40
CA TRP A 250 -1.26 1.67 -13.84
C TRP A 250 -2.36 1.79 -14.91
N PRO A 251 -3.65 1.59 -14.55
CA PRO A 251 -4.78 1.84 -15.46
C PRO A 251 -5.10 3.35 -15.61
N ILE A 252 -4.21 4.19 -15.06
CA ILE A 252 -4.18 5.64 -15.08
C ILE A 252 -2.76 6.09 -15.44
N PRO A 253 -2.54 7.30 -15.97
CA PRO A 253 -1.19 7.78 -16.28
C PRO A 253 -0.29 7.78 -15.04
N ASP A 254 0.96 7.35 -15.19
CA ASP A 254 1.94 7.21 -14.09
C ASP A 254 2.11 8.53 -13.29
N THR A 255 2.04 9.69 -13.95
CA THR A 255 2.12 11.02 -13.32
C THR A 255 0.93 11.37 -12.41
N GLN A 256 -0.15 10.58 -12.41
CA GLN A 256 -1.33 10.79 -11.56
C GLN A 256 -1.42 9.82 -10.37
N VAL A 257 -0.57 8.79 -10.34
CA VAL A 257 -0.63 7.73 -9.32
C VAL A 257 -0.43 8.30 -7.92
N TRP A 258 0.52 9.21 -7.73
CA TRP A 258 0.76 9.84 -6.43
C TRP A 258 -0.44 10.61 -5.91
N LYS A 259 -1.16 11.36 -6.76
CA LYS A 259 -2.37 12.08 -6.35
C LYS A 259 -3.44 11.11 -5.90
N TYR A 260 -3.57 9.98 -6.61
CA TYR A 260 -4.49 8.91 -6.23
C TYR A 260 -4.15 8.38 -4.82
N MET A 261 -2.87 8.09 -4.53
CA MET A 261 -2.43 7.65 -3.19
C MET A 261 -2.68 8.72 -2.11
N MET A 262 -2.31 9.98 -2.34
CA MET A 262 -2.56 11.07 -1.39
C MET A 262 -4.05 11.22 -1.09
N LYS A 263 -4.91 11.05 -2.10
CA LYS A 263 -6.36 11.12 -1.93
C LYS A 263 -6.87 10.01 -1.02
N LEU A 264 -6.37 8.77 -1.18
CA LEU A 264 -6.73 7.65 -0.30
C LEU A 264 -6.34 7.91 1.17
N ASN A 265 -5.32 8.72 1.43
CA ASN A 265 -4.94 9.05 2.81
C ASN A 265 -5.85 10.09 3.48
N SER A 266 -6.67 10.82 2.74
CA SER A 266 -7.35 12.03 3.25
C SER A 266 -8.18 11.78 4.51
N ALA A 267 -8.89 10.64 4.56
CA ALA A 267 -9.68 10.27 5.72
C ALA A 267 -8.79 9.99 6.96
N HIS A 268 -7.62 9.37 6.76
CA HIS A 268 -6.66 9.12 7.82
C HIS A 268 -6.10 10.45 8.35
N VAL A 269 -5.66 11.33 7.45
CA VAL A 269 -5.03 12.61 7.81
C VAL A 269 -6.01 13.55 8.53
N SER A 270 -7.28 13.56 8.13
CA SER A 270 -8.32 14.41 8.74
C SER A 270 -8.73 13.98 10.15
N HIS A 271 -8.38 12.76 10.57
CA HIS A 271 -8.79 12.25 11.87
C HIS A 271 -7.94 12.87 13.00
N LEU A 272 -8.60 13.18 14.13
CA LEU A 272 -7.93 13.68 15.32
C LEU A 272 -7.38 12.53 16.15
N TYR A 273 -6.06 12.40 16.12
CA TYR A 273 -5.32 11.53 17.02
C TYR A 273 -4.85 12.31 18.25
N HIS A 274 -4.60 11.61 19.35
CA HIS A 274 -4.08 12.20 20.59
C HIS A 274 -2.84 11.44 21.07
N GLY A 275 -2.03 12.08 21.91
CA GLY A 275 -0.78 11.48 22.39
C GLY A 275 0.26 11.36 21.28
N THR A 276 0.99 10.26 21.25
CA THR A 276 2.06 10.00 20.27
C THR A 276 1.47 9.47 18.96
N VAL A 277 1.85 10.06 17.84
CA VAL A 277 1.45 9.64 16.50
C VAL A 277 2.67 9.21 15.71
N ILE A 278 2.67 7.98 15.23
CA ILE A 278 3.70 7.42 14.38
C ILE A 278 3.06 7.13 13.02
N SER A 279 3.40 7.90 12.01
CA SER A 279 2.93 7.64 10.65
C SER A 279 3.96 6.82 9.87
N CYS A 280 3.54 6.21 8.78
CA CYS A 280 4.47 5.57 7.86
C CYS A 280 4.05 5.69 6.41
N SER A 281 5.04 5.79 5.52
CA SER A 281 4.91 5.68 4.06
C SER A 281 6.06 4.85 3.53
N HIS A 282 6.01 4.43 2.27
CA HIS A 282 7.17 3.81 1.65
C HIS A 282 8.11 4.87 1.08
N PHE A 283 7.58 5.77 0.24
CA PHE A 283 8.38 6.78 -0.43
C PHE A 283 8.85 7.90 0.51
N LEU A 284 9.94 8.55 0.11
CA LEU A 284 10.58 9.65 0.83
C LEU A 284 9.59 10.82 0.98
N PRO A 285 9.21 11.22 2.20
CA PRO A 285 8.24 12.30 2.38
C PRO A 285 8.82 13.66 2.00
N ARG A 286 10.13 13.86 2.21
CA ARG A 286 10.78 15.18 2.18
C ARG A 286 12.12 15.11 1.46
N ARG A 287 12.32 16.02 0.52
CA ARG A 287 13.53 16.09 -0.32
C ARG A 287 14.84 16.31 0.43
N THR A 288 14.81 17.04 1.55
CA THR A 288 16.02 17.31 2.34
C THR A 288 16.52 16.08 3.10
N LEU A 289 15.71 15.02 3.21
CA LEU A 289 16.13 13.77 3.84
C LEU A 289 17.09 13.00 2.89
N PRO A 290 18.10 12.31 3.44
CA PRO A 290 19.12 11.66 2.64
C PRO A 290 18.59 10.42 1.92
N PHE A 291 19.07 10.25 0.69
CA PHE A 291 18.88 9.07 -0.14
C PHE A 291 20.19 8.68 -0.83
N SER A 292 20.26 7.44 -1.33
CA SER A 292 21.46 6.90 -1.96
C SER A 292 21.72 7.52 -3.34
N ASP A 293 23.00 7.63 -3.70
CA ASP A 293 23.45 8.16 -4.99
C ASP A 293 23.05 7.25 -6.17
N HIS A 294 22.57 6.03 -5.89
CA HIS A 294 21.96 5.14 -6.87
C HIS A 294 20.72 5.74 -7.53
N PHE A 295 19.99 6.60 -6.82
CA PHE A 295 18.80 7.29 -7.35
C PHE A 295 19.21 8.55 -8.10
N LYS A 296 19.77 8.35 -9.31
CA LYS A 296 20.14 9.46 -10.18
C LYS A 296 18.94 10.39 -10.41
N ALA A 297 19.18 11.68 -10.23
CA ALA A 297 18.22 12.77 -10.42
C ALA A 297 17.02 12.79 -9.44
N ALA A 298 16.90 11.87 -8.48
CA ALA A 298 15.85 11.88 -7.44
C ALA A 298 14.37 11.90 -7.93
N LYS A 299 14.11 11.71 -9.23
CA LYS A 299 12.77 11.80 -9.86
C LYS A 299 11.73 10.78 -9.39
N SER A 300 12.17 9.74 -8.70
CA SER A 300 11.32 8.65 -8.20
C SER A 300 11.34 8.50 -6.69
N MET A 301 11.85 9.50 -5.96
CA MET A 301 12.10 9.36 -4.53
C MET A 301 10.86 9.54 -3.67
N GLY A 302 9.96 10.43 -4.07
CA GLY A 302 8.76 10.72 -3.29
C GLY A 302 8.06 11.97 -3.77
N CYS A 303 7.30 12.61 -2.89
CA CYS A 303 6.60 13.85 -3.23
C CYS A 303 6.41 14.77 -2.02
N ALA A 304 6.47 16.08 -2.24
CA ALA A 304 6.36 17.09 -1.20
C ALA A 304 4.99 17.06 -0.49
N ARG A 305 3.92 16.71 -1.22
CA ARG A 305 2.57 16.58 -0.65
C ARG A 305 2.50 15.50 0.45
N LEU A 306 3.35 14.49 0.40
CA LEU A 306 3.41 13.47 1.43
C LEU A 306 3.93 14.06 2.76
N ASP A 307 5.00 14.88 2.73
CA ASP A 307 5.46 15.60 3.93
C ASP A 307 4.39 16.52 4.52
N GLU A 308 3.62 17.20 3.67
CA GLU A 308 2.49 18.01 4.14
C GLU A 308 1.45 17.16 4.88
N GLN A 309 1.05 16.01 4.31
CA GLN A 309 0.12 15.08 4.99
C GLN A 309 0.68 14.57 6.32
N VAL A 310 1.98 14.28 6.37
CA VAL A 310 2.66 13.88 7.62
C VAL A 310 2.60 14.98 8.66
N ARG A 311 2.83 16.25 8.28
CA ARG A 311 2.78 17.39 9.19
C ARG A 311 1.36 17.80 9.59
N GLU A 312 0.36 17.53 8.75
CA GLU A 312 -1.08 17.73 9.04
C GLU A 312 -1.57 16.81 10.17
N LEU A 313 -0.94 15.65 10.37
CA LEU A 313 -1.25 14.76 11.49
C LEU A 313 -0.95 15.44 12.83
N LYS A 314 -1.99 15.55 13.65
CA LYS A 314 -1.90 16.14 15.00
C LYS A 314 -1.50 15.08 16.01
N GLY A 315 -0.57 15.42 16.90
CA GLY A 315 -0.12 14.59 18.01
C GLY A 315 0.81 15.39 18.93
N SER A 316 0.91 15.01 20.20
CA SER A 316 1.85 15.64 21.15
C SER A 316 3.30 15.28 20.87
N ARG A 317 3.53 14.10 20.26
CA ARG A 317 4.82 13.64 19.73
C ARG A 317 4.57 13.01 18.37
N ARG A 318 5.44 13.26 17.39
CA ARG A 318 5.24 12.81 16.01
C ARG A 318 6.50 12.15 15.46
N ALA A 319 6.33 10.97 14.89
CA ALA A 319 7.34 10.30 14.09
C ALA A 319 6.77 9.89 12.73
N HIS A 320 7.66 9.75 11.76
CA HIS A 320 7.32 9.25 10.44
C HIS A 320 8.36 8.25 9.97
N VAL A 321 7.93 7.00 9.76
CA VAL A 321 8.77 5.93 9.24
C VAL A 321 8.64 5.87 7.72
N TYR A 322 9.77 5.92 7.01
CA TYR A 322 9.83 5.82 5.55
C TYR A 322 10.88 4.81 5.10
N GLY A 323 10.85 4.44 3.81
CA GLY A 323 11.81 3.53 3.17
C GLY A 323 12.35 4.11 1.87
N HIS A 324 12.60 3.27 0.87
CA HIS A 324 12.96 3.59 -0.52
C HIS A 324 14.30 4.31 -0.71
N SER A 325 14.79 5.08 0.26
CA SER A 325 15.97 5.93 0.11
C SER A 325 17.30 5.19 0.14
N HIS A 326 17.28 3.89 0.45
CA HIS A 326 18.47 3.03 0.59
C HIS A 326 19.54 3.61 1.53
N ARG A 327 19.12 4.45 2.49
CA ARG A 327 19.97 5.03 3.51
C ARG A 327 19.27 5.02 4.85
N ARG A 328 19.90 4.38 5.84
CA ARG A 328 19.44 4.48 7.23
C ARG A 328 19.65 5.91 7.71
N HIS A 329 18.61 6.50 8.30
CA HIS A 329 18.64 7.89 8.74
C HIS A 329 17.64 8.13 9.86
N VAL A 330 18.01 9.00 10.80
CA VAL A 330 17.09 9.53 11.81
C VAL A 330 17.38 11.01 11.99
N GLU A 331 16.34 11.83 11.85
CA GLU A 331 16.42 13.28 12.03
C GLU A 331 15.09 13.81 12.57
N THR A 332 15.16 14.83 13.43
CA THR A 332 13.97 15.57 13.85
C THR A 332 14.00 16.96 13.26
N THR A 333 12.97 17.28 12.48
CA THR A 333 12.79 18.59 11.84
C THR A 333 11.30 18.92 11.78
N ASP A 334 10.95 20.20 11.90
CA ASP A 334 9.56 20.69 11.98
C ASP A 334 8.67 19.95 13.01
N GLY A 335 9.28 19.49 14.11
CA GLY A 335 8.60 18.76 15.17
C GLY A 335 8.10 17.37 14.77
N VAL A 336 8.75 16.73 13.79
CA VAL A 336 8.53 15.33 13.38
C VAL A 336 9.87 14.61 13.36
N MET A 337 9.95 13.43 13.99
CA MET A 337 11.10 12.53 13.90
C MET A 337 10.96 11.64 12.64
N TYR A 338 11.71 11.93 11.60
CA TYR A 338 11.77 11.12 10.39
C TYR A 338 12.77 9.98 10.57
N VAL A 339 12.35 8.78 10.21
CA VAL A 339 13.11 7.55 10.43
C VAL A 339 13.08 6.68 9.18
N ASN A 340 14.25 6.33 8.66
CA ASN A 340 14.40 5.22 7.73
C ASN A 340 15.34 4.17 8.35
N HIS A 341 14.83 2.95 8.49
CA HIS A 341 15.61 1.79 8.90
C HIS A 341 15.65 0.74 7.79
N TYR A 342 16.28 1.14 6.70
CA TYR A 342 16.55 0.33 5.51
C TYR A 342 17.28 -0.98 5.86
N HIS A 343 16.67 -2.10 5.52
CA HIS A 343 17.28 -3.43 5.61
C HIS A 343 18.14 -3.73 4.38
N GLY A 344 17.54 -3.67 3.19
CA GLY A 344 18.16 -3.83 1.88
C GLY A 344 18.35 -5.27 1.39
N GLU A 345 18.64 -5.43 0.11
CA GLU A 345 18.93 -6.73 -0.54
C GLU A 345 20.16 -7.44 0.07
N ASP A 346 21.12 -6.66 0.56
CA ASP A 346 22.33 -7.14 1.26
C ASP A 346 22.19 -7.17 2.78
N GLY A 347 21.03 -6.77 3.34
CA GLY A 347 20.81 -6.65 4.79
C GLY A 347 21.11 -7.93 5.56
N GLY A 348 20.77 -9.09 4.98
CA GLY A 348 21.05 -10.41 5.52
C GLY A 348 22.51 -10.87 5.46
N LYS A 349 23.42 -10.10 4.85
CA LYS A 349 24.88 -10.38 4.87
C LYS A 349 25.57 -9.89 6.13
N THR A 350 24.95 -9.00 6.91
CA THR A 350 25.46 -8.61 8.24
C THR A 350 24.90 -9.56 9.30
N GLU A 351 25.77 -10.18 10.12
CA GLU A 351 25.38 -11.26 11.04
C GLU A 351 24.27 -10.90 12.04
N ARG A 352 24.03 -9.60 12.32
CA ARG A 352 23.06 -9.16 13.34
C ARG A 352 21.80 -8.47 12.82
N ALA A 353 21.88 -7.67 11.75
CA ALA A 353 20.80 -6.86 11.16
C ALA A 353 19.64 -6.52 12.15
N PRO A 354 19.88 -5.63 13.14
CA PRO A 354 18.93 -5.38 14.22
C PRO A 354 17.68 -4.65 13.75
N LEU A 355 16.62 -4.68 14.57
CA LEU A 355 15.45 -3.83 14.39
C LEU A 355 15.66 -2.46 15.06
N LEU A 356 15.00 -1.42 14.57
CA LEU A 356 15.06 -0.11 15.19
C LEU A 356 13.86 0.11 16.11
N LEU A 357 14.12 0.27 17.40
CA LEU A 357 13.15 0.72 18.38
C LEU A 357 12.94 2.24 18.23
N ILE A 358 11.71 2.63 17.89
CA ILE A 358 11.32 4.03 17.67
C ILE A 358 10.43 4.60 18.78
N TYR A 359 9.88 3.74 19.64
CA TYR A 359 9.12 4.13 20.83
C TYR A 359 9.28 3.09 21.94
N ASP A 360 9.76 3.48 23.10
CA ASP A 360 10.13 2.57 24.20
C ASP A 360 9.04 2.34 25.27
N GLY A 361 7.84 2.88 25.05
CA GLY A 361 6.76 2.94 26.03
C GLY A 361 6.63 4.30 26.71
N ARG A 362 7.66 5.15 26.68
CA ARG A 362 7.64 6.48 27.32
C ARG A 362 7.73 7.62 26.32
N GLY A 363 8.54 7.44 25.28
CA GLY A 363 8.77 8.48 24.28
C GLY A 363 9.34 7.94 22.98
N LEU A 364 9.44 8.85 22.01
CA LEU A 364 10.11 8.58 20.74
C LEU A 364 11.62 8.51 20.96
N ILE A 365 12.26 7.47 20.43
CA ILE A 365 13.70 7.25 20.53
C ILE A 365 14.26 6.68 19.21
N SER A 366 15.57 6.51 19.13
CA SER A 366 16.24 5.77 18.06
C SER A 366 17.30 4.87 18.67
N ARG A 367 16.98 3.58 18.80
CA ARG A 367 17.90 2.58 19.35
C ARG A 367 17.74 1.25 18.62
N THR A 368 18.83 0.67 18.15
CA THR A 368 18.80 -0.66 17.56
C THR A 368 18.74 -1.73 18.63
N GLU A 369 17.93 -2.76 18.43
CA GLU A 369 17.86 -3.95 19.28
C GLU A 369 18.06 -5.22 18.45
N ASP A 370 18.90 -6.13 18.96
CA ASP A 370 19.18 -7.41 18.29
C ASP A 370 17.93 -8.29 18.24
N ILE A 371 17.76 -8.98 17.11
CA ILE A 371 16.55 -9.76 16.79
C ILE A 371 16.41 -11.04 17.60
N CYS A 372 17.47 -11.50 18.27
CA CYS A 372 17.48 -12.66 19.16
C CYS A 372 18.46 -12.43 20.32
N ASP A 373 18.28 -13.16 21.41
CA ASP A 373 19.20 -13.11 22.56
C ASP A 373 20.27 -14.21 22.38
N GLY A 374 21.44 -13.84 21.84
CA GLY A 374 22.56 -14.77 21.62
C GLY A 374 23.78 -14.12 20.97
N ALA A 375 24.97 -14.66 21.26
CA ALA A 375 26.21 -14.26 20.57
C ALA A 375 26.12 -14.62 19.07
N PRO A 376 26.76 -13.84 18.17
CA PRO A 376 26.73 -14.11 16.73
C PRO A 376 27.23 -15.54 16.47
N VAL A 377 26.46 -16.30 15.68
CA VAL A 377 26.88 -17.63 15.23
C VAL A 377 28.06 -17.42 14.29
N GLN A 378 29.28 -17.57 14.80
CA GLN A 378 30.47 -17.69 13.98
C GLN A 378 30.25 -18.85 13.01
N ARG A 379 30.22 -18.57 11.70
CA ARG A 379 30.31 -19.63 10.70
C ARG A 379 31.70 -20.25 10.78
N VAL A 380 31.75 -21.56 11.00
CA VAL A 380 32.93 -22.41 10.76
C VAL A 380 33.18 -22.54 9.26
#